data_AF-A0A9P9FRN8-F1
#
_entry.id   AF-A0A9P9FRN8-F1
#
_cell.length_a   1.000
_cell.length_b   1.000
_cell.length_c   1.000
_cell.angle_alpha   90.00
_cell.angle_beta   90.00
_cell.angle_gamma   90.00
#
_symmetry.space_group_name_H-M   'P 1'
#
loop_
_entity.id
_entity.type
_entity.pdbx_description
1 polymer ?
#
loop_
_entity_poly.entity_id
_entity_poly.type
_entity_poly.pdbx_seq_one_letter_code
_entity_poly.pdbx_strand_id
1 'polypeptide(L)'
;RQNILDWITPFNYGSQQSDYFGKRQAGTGQWLLDSAEYQAWLETKEQTLFCPGIPGAGKTILASILIKNLHERYYGNVNVGVACLYCNFGRQDEQKLNHLLASLLRQLAGHYPALPESVKGLYDHH
;
A
#
# COMPACT_ATOMS: atom_id res chain seq x y z
N ARG A 1 14.56 4.47 14.54
CA ARG A 1 13.49 4.44 13.51
C ARG A 1 13.04 3.01 13.23
N GLN A 2 13.90 2.15 12.71
CA GLN A 2 13.55 0.76 12.35
C GLN A 2 12.98 -0.02 13.55
N ASN A 3 13.61 0.07 14.73
CA ASN A 3 13.11 -0.55 15.97
C ASN A 3 11.66 -0.16 16.32
N ILE A 4 11.28 1.11 16.12
CA ILE A 4 9.91 1.57 16.39
C ILE A 4 8.94 1.00 15.36
N LEU A 5 9.31 1.01 14.08
CA LEU A 5 8.48 0.44 13.01
C LEU A 5 8.29 -1.08 13.19
N ASP A 6 9.34 -1.80 13.62
CA ASP A 6 9.33 -3.23 13.93
C ASP A 6 8.50 -3.55 15.17
N TRP A 7 8.50 -2.67 16.16
CA TRP A 7 7.61 -2.77 17.31
C TRP A 7 6.13 -2.61 16.93
N ILE A 8 5.78 -1.68 16.02
CA ILE A 8 4.38 -1.52 15.55
C ILE A 8 3.87 -2.83 14.95
N THR A 9 4.64 -3.43 14.04
CA THR A 9 4.37 -4.76 13.50
C THR A 9 5.57 -5.26 12.72
N PRO A 10 5.92 -6.56 12.77
CA PRO A 10 6.92 -7.14 11.87
C PRO A 10 6.39 -7.30 10.44
N PHE A 11 5.07 -7.21 10.21
CA PHE A 11 4.46 -7.44 8.91
C PHE A 11 4.67 -6.25 7.96
N ASN A 12 5.33 -6.54 6.84
CA ASN A 12 5.58 -5.58 5.75
C ASN A 12 5.13 -6.17 4.41
N TYR A 13 4.24 -5.47 3.71
CA TYR A 13 3.74 -5.86 2.38
C TYR A 13 4.73 -5.58 1.23
N GLY A 14 5.89 -4.96 1.50
CA GLY A 14 6.87 -4.60 0.48
C GLY A 14 7.43 -5.78 -0.34
N SER A 15 7.62 -6.93 0.29
CA SER A 15 8.03 -8.16 -0.42
C SER A 15 6.92 -8.66 -1.34
N GLN A 16 5.68 -8.75 -0.85
CA GLN A 16 4.52 -9.14 -1.66
C GLN A 16 4.29 -8.18 -2.83
N GLN A 17 4.42 -6.88 -2.59
CA GLN A 17 4.35 -5.85 -3.64
C GLN A 17 5.40 -6.10 -4.73
N SER A 18 6.65 -6.33 -4.33
CA SER A 18 7.76 -6.62 -5.25
C SER A 18 7.51 -7.92 -6.04
N ASP A 19 7.04 -8.97 -5.37
CA ASP A 19 6.74 -10.26 -5.99
C ASP A 19 5.60 -10.17 -7.00
N TYR A 20 4.50 -9.50 -6.65
CA TYR A 20 3.37 -9.33 -7.56
C TYR A 20 3.70 -8.40 -8.72
N PHE A 21 4.45 -7.32 -8.46
CA PHE A 21 4.90 -6.44 -9.53
C PHE A 21 5.87 -7.16 -10.47
N GLY A 22 6.78 -7.98 -9.94
CA GLY A 22 7.76 -8.75 -10.74
C GLY A 22 7.12 -9.82 -11.63
N LYS A 23 5.93 -10.31 -11.27
CA LYS A 23 5.16 -11.29 -12.07
C LYS A 23 4.43 -10.68 -13.27
N ARG A 24 4.35 -9.35 -13.38
CA ARG A 24 3.67 -8.72 -14.50
C ARG A 24 4.43 -8.97 -15.80
N GLN A 25 3.71 -9.04 -16.91
CA GLN A 25 4.32 -8.92 -18.23
C GLN A 25 4.56 -7.45 -18.55
N ALA A 26 5.62 -7.15 -19.30
CA ALA A 26 5.89 -5.79 -19.74
C ALA A 26 4.71 -5.25 -20.56
N GLY A 27 4.32 -3.99 -20.33
CA GLY A 27 3.15 -3.37 -20.99
C GLY A 27 1.79 -3.72 -20.38
N THR A 28 1.67 -4.74 -19.53
CA THR A 28 0.41 -5.05 -18.84
C THR A 28 -0.01 -3.89 -17.93
N GLY A 29 -1.30 -3.55 -17.94
CA GLY A 29 -1.92 -2.57 -17.04
C GLY A 29 -1.73 -1.11 -17.44
N GLN A 30 -1.00 -0.82 -18.53
CA GLN A 30 -0.85 0.55 -19.03
C GLN A 30 -2.20 1.18 -19.40
N TRP A 31 -3.09 0.41 -20.03
CA TRP A 31 -4.45 0.85 -20.37
C TRP A 31 -5.25 1.35 -19.15
N LEU A 32 -4.99 0.80 -17.96
CA LEU A 32 -5.64 1.21 -16.72
C LEU A 32 -5.04 2.51 -16.19
N LEU A 33 -3.72 2.67 -16.29
CA LEU A 33 -3.04 3.90 -15.93
C LEU A 33 -3.43 5.06 -16.86
N ASP A 34 -3.70 4.78 -18.13
CA ASP A 34 -4.11 5.78 -19.11
C ASP A 34 -5.63 6.02 -19.12
N SER A 35 -6.39 5.28 -18.31
CA SER A 35 -7.85 5.35 -18.31
C SER A 35 -8.33 6.66 -17.68
N ALA A 36 -9.43 7.21 -18.22
CA ALA A 36 -10.02 8.44 -17.71
C ALA A 36 -10.50 8.28 -16.26
N GLU A 37 -10.98 7.09 -15.89
CA GLU A 37 -11.44 6.74 -14.55
C GLU A 37 -10.29 6.80 -13.54
N TYR A 38 -9.12 6.26 -13.89
CA TYR A 38 -7.94 6.32 -13.01
C TYR A 38 -7.42 7.75 -12.85
N GLN A 39 -7.35 8.51 -13.94
CA GLN A 39 -6.90 9.91 -13.88
C GLN A 39 -7.87 10.77 -13.06
N ALA A 40 -9.19 10.63 -13.26
CA ALA A 40 -10.19 11.33 -12.48
C ALA A 40 -10.13 10.96 -10.99
N TRP A 41 -9.89 9.69 -10.68
CA TRP A 41 -9.70 9.23 -9.31
C TRP A 41 -8.45 9.84 -8.65
N LEU A 42 -7.36 10.01 -9.39
CA LEU A 42 -6.13 10.64 -8.87
C LEU A 42 -6.30 12.14 -8.55
N GLU A 43 -7.12 12.85 -9.33
CA GLU A 43 -7.30 14.30 -9.19
C GLU A 43 -8.37 14.68 -8.17
N THR A 44 -9.22 13.73 -7.80
CA THR A 44 -10.36 13.98 -6.90
C THR A 44 -10.08 13.42 -5.50
N LYS A 45 -10.22 14.27 -4.48
CA LYS A 45 -10.06 13.85 -3.08
C LYS A 45 -11.18 12.89 -2.66
N GLU A 46 -10.84 12.01 -1.71
CA GLU A 46 -11.79 11.14 -1.01
C GLU A 46 -12.59 10.19 -1.93
N GLN A 47 -11.98 9.78 -3.06
CA GLN A 47 -12.60 8.86 -4.00
C GLN A 47 -12.15 7.42 -3.83
N THR A 48 -13.02 6.50 -4.24
CA THR A 48 -12.73 5.07 -4.34
C THR A 48 -12.72 4.65 -5.80
N LEU A 49 -11.60 4.09 -6.26
CA LEU A 49 -11.54 3.40 -7.56
C LEU A 49 -11.87 1.92 -7.36
N PHE A 50 -13.04 1.52 -7.85
CA PHE A 50 -13.47 0.13 -7.77
C PHE A 50 -13.14 -0.62 -9.07
N CYS A 51 -12.34 -1.68 -8.94
CA CYS A 51 -11.88 -2.50 -10.08
C CYS A 51 -12.47 -3.92 -10.00
N PRO A 52 -13.73 -4.13 -10.43
CA PRO A 52 -14.34 -5.46 -10.44
C PRO A 52 -13.70 -6.34 -11.52
N GLY A 53 -13.79 -7.65 -11.33
CA GLY A 53 -13.35 -8.60 -12.35
C GLY A 53 -13.50 -10.04 -11.90
N ILE A 54 -13.59 -10.96 -12.86
CA ILE A 54 -13.71 -12.39 -12.61
C ILE A 54 -12.46 -12.96 -11.90
N PRO A 55 -12.55 -14.13 -11.21
CA PRO A 55 -11.38 -14.85 -10.74
C PRO A 55 -10.37 -15.08 -11.87
N GLY A 56 -9.07 -14.92 -11.58
CA GLY A 56 -8.02 -15.07 -12.60
C GLY A 56 -7.79 -13.87 -13.52
N ALA A 57 -8.63 -12.82 -13.48
CA ALA A 57 -8.49 -11.63 -14.35
C ALA A 57 -7.25 -10.75 -14.08
N GLY A 58 -6.32 -11.17 -13.21
CA GLY A 58 -5.09 -10.42 -12.93
C GLY A 58 -5.26 -9.20 -12.01
N LYS A 59 -6.37 -9.07 -11.28
CA LYS A 59 -6.65 -7.94 -10.37
C LYS A 59 -5.50 -7.63 -9.41
N THR A 60 -4.87 -8.64 -8.81
CA THR A 60 -3.73 -8.47 -7.90
C THR A 60 -2.50 -7.88 -8.61
N ILE A 61 -2.27 -8.27 -9.87
CA ILE A 61 -1.19 -7.72 -10.70
C ILE A 61 -1.50 -6.27 -11.09
N LEU A 62 -2.75 -5.97 -11.43
CA LEU A 62 -3.17 -4.59 -11.70
C LEU A 62 -3.02 -3.71 -10.45
N ALA A 63 -3.42 -4.19 -9.28
CA ALA A 63 -3.23 -3.48 -8.02
C ALA A 63 -1.76 -3.19 -7.73
N SER A 64 -0.85 -4.15 -7.96
CA SER A 64 0.59 -3.93 -7.76
C SER A 64 1.15 -2.88 -8.72
N ILE A 65 0.65 -2.81 -9.95
CA ILE A 65 1.00 -1.76 -10.92
C ILE A 65 0.52 -0.39 -10.43
N LEU A 66 -0.74 -0.27 -9.98
CA LEU A 66 -1.28 0.97 -9.44
C LEU A 66 -0.47 1.46 -8.22
N ILE A 67 -0.19 0.55 -7.28
CA ILE A 67 0.59 0.86 -6.07
C ILE A 67 1.99 1.35 -6.43
N LYS A 68 2.65 0.71 -7.40
CA LYS A 68 3.96 1.17 -7.87
C LYS A 68 3.87 2.57 -8.50
N ASN A 69 2.89 2.79 -9.38
CA ASN A 69 2.70 4.08 -10.01
C ASN A 69 2.47 5.20 -8.97
N LEU A 70 1.66 4.94 -7.96
CA LEU A 70 1.42 5.89 -6.86
C LEU A 70 2.70 6.18 -6.06
N HIS A 71 3.48 5.16 -5.73
CA HIS A 71 4.76 5.35 -5.04
C HIS A 71 5.75 6.17 -5.86
N GLU A 72 5.85 5.94 -7.18
CA GLU A 72 6.73 6.69 -8.07
C GLU A 72 6.25 8.14 -8.25
N ARG A 73 4.94 8.34 -8.44
CA ARG A 73 4.33 9.66 -8.63
C ARG A 73 4.49 10.57 -7.41
N TYR A 74 4.36 10.01 -6.21
CA TYR A 74 4.47 10.76 -4.94
C TYR A 74 5.82 10.58 -4.25
N TYR A 75 6.82 10.05 -4.94
CA TYR A 75 8.15 9.88 -4.37
C TYR A 75 8.73 11.23 -3.92
N GLY A 76 9.12 11.32 -2.65
CA GLY A 76 9.66 12.54 -2.05
C GLY A 76 8.62 13.59 -1.66
N ASN A 77 7.32 13.37 -1.92
CA ASN A 77 6.28 14.28 -1.47
C ASN A 77 5.91 14.00 0.01
N VAL A 78 6.39 14.86 0.90
CA VAL A 78 6.17 14.72 2.36
C VAL A 78 4.70 14.86 2.80
N ASN A 79 3.82 15.36 1.92
CA ASN A 79 2.40 15.57 2.22
C ASN A 79 1.51 14.40 1.77
N VAL A 80 2.06 13.39 1.08
CA VAL A 80 1.28 12.26 0.56
C VAL A 80 1.87 10.95 1.04
N GLY A 81 1.09 10.18 1.80
CA GLY A 81 1.43 8.81 2.19
C GLY A 81 0.72 7.79 1.32
N VAL A 82 1.46 6.82 0.78
CA VAL A 82 0.90 5.66 0.06
C VAL A 82 1.06 4.42 0.94
N ALA A 83 -0.05 3.73 1.20
CA ALA A 83 -0.06 2.48 1.96
C ALA A 83 -0.98 1.46 1.28
N CYS A 84 -0.63 0.19 1.38
CA CYS A 84 -1.35 -0.90 0.73
C CYS A 84 -1.48 -2.13 1.63
N LEU A 85 -2.51 -2.93 1.36
CA LEU A 85 -2.74 -4.21 2.00
C LEU A 85 -3.06 -5.26 0.92
N TYR A 86 -2.48 -6.45 1.08
CA TYR A 86 -2.84 -7.62 0.28
C TYR A 86 -3.61 -8.62 1.13
N CYS A 87 -4.93 -8.57 1.05
CA CYS A 87 -5.81 -9.50 1.77
C CYS A 87 -5.86 -10.85 1.03
N ASN A 88 -5.55 -11.93 1.75
CA ASN A 88 -5.58 -13.30 1.29
C ASN A 88 -6.51 -14.12 2.17
N PHE A 89 -7.62 -14.58 1.60
CA PHE A 89 -8.63 -15.39 2.28
C PHE A 89 -8.05 -16.65 2.96
N GLY A 90 -6.96 -17.22 2.44
CA GLY A 90 -6.32 -18.40 3.04
C GLY A 90 -5.46 -18.10 4.28
N ARG A 91 -5.36 -16.84 4.71
CA ARG A 91 -4.51 -16.39 5.84
C ARG A 91 -5.27 -15.53 6.83
N GLN A 92 -6.55 -15.80 7.03
CA GLN A 92 -7.42 -15.01 7.92
C GLN A 92 -6.84 -14.86 9.34
N ASP A 93 -6.19 -15.90 9.87
CA ASP A 93 -5.58 -15.87 11.20
C ASP A 93 -4.41 -14.86 11.31
N GLU A 94 -3.68 -14.63 10.21
CA GLU A 94 -2.60 -13.63 10.11
C GLU A 94 -3.15 -12.22 9.79
N GLN A 95 -4.38 -12.13 9.26
CA GLN A 95 -4.99 -10.90 8.75
C GLN A 95 -6.08 -10.35 9.67
N LYS A 96 -5.85 -10.39 10.99
CA LYS A 96 -6.72 -9.73 11.97
C LYS A 96 -6.66 -8.21 11.80
N LEU A 97 -7.77 -7.54 12.13
CA LEU A 97 -7.92 -6.10 11.95
C LEU A 97 -6.78 -5.29 12.56
N ASN A 98 -6.35 -5.63 13.78
CA ASN A 98 -5.24 -4.97 14.46
C ASN A 98 -3.91 -5.11 13.68
N HIS A 99 -3.63 -6.26 13.08
CA HIS A 99 -2.43 -6.47 12.27
C HIS A 99 -2.48 -5.67 10.96
N LEU A 100 -3.63 -5.60 10.31
CA LEU A 100 -3.84 -4.80 9.10
C LEU A 100 -3.65 -3.30 9.38
N LEU A 101 -4.27 -2.79 10.46
CA LEU A 101 -4.13 -1.40 10.88
C LEU A 101 -2.68 -1.06 11.27
N ALA A 102 -2.02 -1.94 12.04
CA ALA A 102 -0.62 -1.77 12.39
C ALA A 102 0.28 -1.74 11.14
N SER A 103 -0.03 -2.54 10.12
CA SER A 103 0.74 -2.54 8.87
C SER A 103 0.56 -1.24 8.07
N LEU A 104 -0.66 -0.70 8.02
CA LEU A 104 -0.90 0.63 7.42
C LEU A 104 -0.15 1.71 8.19
N LEU A 105 -0.22 1.70 9.53
CA LEU A 105 0.50 2.65 10.37
C LEU A 105 2.01 2.59 10.15
N ARG A 106 2.59 1.38 10.11
CA ARG A 106 4.01 1.16 9.81
C ARG A 106 4.40 1.76 8.46
N GLN A 107 3.62 1.52 7.41
CA GLN A 107 3.89 2.04 6.06
C GLN A 107 3.86 3.57 6.04
N LEU A 108 2.82 4.17 6.62
CA LEU A 108 2.64 5.62 6.63
C LEU A 108 3.69 6.32 7.51
N ALA A 109 3.93 5.82 8.73
CA ALA A 109 4.97 6.37 9.62
C ALA A 109 6.37 6.18 9.02
N GLY A 110 6.59 5.08 8.31
CA GLY A 110 7.81 4.79 7.57
C GLY A 110 8.02 5.67 6.34
N HIS A 111 7.01 6.38 5.84
CA HIS A 111 7.14 7.30 4.70
C HIS A 111 7.63 8.69 5.12
N TYR A 112 7.29 9.15 6.32
CA TYR A 112 7.69 10.49 6.78
C TYR A 112 9.21 10.63 6.96
N PRO A 113 9.81 11.80 6.68
CA PRO A 113 11.22 12.05 6.96
C PRO A 113 11.58 11.82 8.43
N ALA A 114 10.68 12.21 9.33
CA ALA A 114 10.76 11.97 10.77
C ALA A 114 9.52 11.22 11.26
N LEU A 115 9.69 10.32 12.22
CA LEU A 115 8.55 9.63 12.84
C LEU A 115 7.63 10.65 13.54
N PRO A 116 6.31 10.58 13.34
CA PRO A 116 5.35 11.42 14.06
C PRO A 116 5.53 11.29 15.58
N GLU A 117 5.38 12.39 16.32
CA GLU A 117 5.50 12.38 17.78
C GLU A 117 4.50 11.45 18.45
N SER A 118 3.28 11.34 17.90
CA SER A 118 2.28 10.38 18.39
C SER A 118 2.77 8.93 18.34
N VAL A 119 3.54 8.56 17.31
CA VAL A 119 4.11 7.22 17.16
C VAL A 119 5.27 7.00 18.13
N LYS A 120 6.11 8.01 18.33
CA LYS A 120 7.21 7.96 19.32
C LYS A 120 6.66 7.85 20.74
N GLY A 121 5.69 8.69 21.09
CA GLY A 121 5.04 8.66 22.39
C GLY A 121 4.39 7.31 22.67
N LEU A 122 3.75 6.68 21.68
CA LEU A 122 3.19 5.34 21.84
C LEU A 122 4.26 4.28 22.13
N TYR A 123 5.44 4.39 21.51
CA TYR A 123 6.58 3.50 21.77
C TYR A 123 7.20 3.70 23.16
N ASP A 124 7.30 4.95 23.61
CA ASP A 124 7.93 5.30 24.90
C ASP A 124 7.07 4.89 26.11
N HIS A 125 5.76 4.67 25.93
CA HIS A 125 4.82 4.24 26.98
C HIS A 125 4.56 2.72 27.00
N HIS A 126 5.29 1.95 26.19
CA HIS A 126 5.21 0.49 26.13
C HIS A 126 6.34 -0.15 26.94
#